data_AF-A0AA92NWU1-F1
#
_entry.id   AF-A0AA92NWU1-F1
#
_cell.length_a   1.000
_cell.length_b   1.000
_cell.length_c   1.000
_cell.angle_alpha   90.00
_cell.angle_beta   90.00
_cell.angle_gamma   90.00
#
_symmetry.space_group_name_H-M   'P 1'
#
loop_
_entity.id
_entity.type
_entity.pdbx_description
1 polymer ?
#
loop_
_entity_poly.entity_id
_entity_poly.type
_entity_poly.pdbx_seq_one_letter_code
_entity_poly.pdbx_strand_id
1 'polypeptide(L)'
;MLKKSMASSLGLLFVVLSFTLPTQAAEPTLSKSSEQNISSHASLKQSLTASSSYGAKMWIKNNQLVPQGWVITDSTSTQFEITCVIGATYRSTLWIKYNQRIPDGWAVIDGSGTSLQMIYTQGAGYGDKLWVRNNQIMPQGWVITDSTTDKFEITSIQRAPKGAKLWIRYNQQIPAGWVVTDRFNTKIQITFMG
;
A
#
# COMPACT_ATOMS: atom_id res chain seq x y z
N MET A 1 96.34 1.71 27.47
CA MET A 1 96.96 2.99 27.89
C MET A 1 96.92 3.97 26.74
N LEU A 2 96.10 5.04 26.85
CA LEU A 2 96.16 6.34 26.15
C LEU A 2 94.86 7.07 26.57
N LYS A 3 94.88 8.02 27.54
CA LYS A 3 95.17 9.48 27.40
C LYS A 3 94.36 10.09 26.25
N LYS A 4 93.53 11.14 26.35
CA LYS A 4 93.33 12.31 27.24
C LYS A 4 91.94 12.91 26.83
N SER A 5 91.08 13.44 27.72
CA SER A 5 91.01 14.85 28.20
C SER A 5 90.83 15.87 27.04
N MET A 6 89.92 16.85 26.94
CA MET A 6 89.12 17.73 27.84
C MET A 6 87.91 18.27 27.01
N ALA A 7 86.67 18.38 27.52
CA ALA A 7 86.04 19.44 28.35
C ALA A 7 85.94 20.86 27.75
N SER A 8 84.70 21.32 27.49
CA SER A 8 84.19 22.70 27.63
C SER A 8 82.66 22.68 27.39
N SER A 9 81.81 22.81 28.42
CA SER A 9 81.03 24.02 28.81
C SER A 9 80.13 24.55 27.67
N LEU A 10 78.81 24.72 27.78
CA LEU A 10 78.03 25.41 28.83
C LEU A 10 76.50 25.25 28.54
N GLY A 11 75.65 25.14 29.57
CA GLY A 11 74.29 25.75 29.57
C GLY A 11 73.03 24.97 29.12
N LEU A 12 72.34 24.38 30.10
CA LEU A 12 70.87 24.29 30.34
C LEU A 12 69.84 24.41 29.18
N LEU A 13 68.95 23.40 29.04
CA LEU A 13 67.52 23.46 29.40
C LEU A 13 66.88 22.05 29.27
N PHE A 14 66.23 21.54 30.32
CA PHE A 14 65.36 20.36 30.22
C PHE A 14 63.95 20.82 29.83
N VAL A 15 63.50 20.45 28.63
CA VAL A 15 62.08 20.51 28.24
C VAL A 15 61.65 19.08 27.92
N VAL A 16 60.74 18.55 28.73
CA VAL A 16 60.08 17.27 28.48
C VAL A 16 59.01 17.51 27.42
N LEU A 17 59.26 17.08 26.18
CA LEU A 17 58.29 17.11 25.09
C LEU A 17 57.60 15.75 25.02
N SER A 18 56.35 15.71 25.47
CA SER A 18 55.45 14.59 25.24
C SER A 18 55.08 14.52 23.76
N PHE A 19 55.35 13.37 23.14
CA PHE A 19 54.96 13.07 21.76
C PHE A 19 53.45 12.85 21.67
N THR A 20 52.75 13.63 20.85
CA THR A 20 51.47 13.23 20.26
C THR A 20 51.62 13.24 18.74
N LEU A 21 51.54 12.05 18.15
CA LEU A 21 51.48 11.87 16.70
C LEU A 21 50.13 12.38 16.19
N PRO A 22 50.07 13.15 15.08
CA PRO A 22 48.81 13.45 14.43
C PRO A 22 48.31 12.20 13.67
N THR A 23 47.20 11.63 14.12
CA THR A 23 46.39 10.72 13.33
C THR A 23 45.77 11.51 12.19
N GLN A 24 46.31 11.38 10.98
CA GLN A 24 45.66 11.84 9.75
C GLN A 24 44.52 10.87 9.44
N ALA A 25 43.28 11.27 9.74
CA ALA A 25 42.10 10.59 9.26
C ALA A 25 42.02 10.77 7.74
N ALA A 26 42.08 9.67 7.00
CA ALA A 26 41.71 9.68 5.59
C ALA A 26 40.23 10.07 5.49
N GLU A 27 39.93 11.21 4.86
CA GLU A 27 38.58 11.52 4.42
C GLU A 27 38.14 10.44 3.43
N PRO A 28 37.03 9.73 3.67
CA PRO A 28 36.44 8.92 2.62
C PRO A 28 35.88 9.89 1.58
N THR A 29 36.46 9.90 0.38
CA THR A 29 35.80 10.43 -0.81
C THR A 29 34.43 9.77 -0.92
N LEU A 30 33.39 10.52 -0.55
CA LEU A 30 32.00 10.12 -0.67
C LEU A 30 31.71 9.96 -2.16
N SER A 31 31.64 8.71 -2.60
CA SER A 31 31.26 8.37 -3.96
C SER A 31 29.82 8.85 -4.21
N LYS A 32 29.66 9.67 -5.25
CA LYS A 32 28.38 10.19 -5.79
C LYS A 32 27.44 9.09 -6.33
N SER A 33 27.55 7.84 -5.90
CA SER A 33 26.78 6.71 -6.46
C SER A 33 25.48 6.39 -5.73
N SER A 34 25.26 6.95 -4.54
CA SER A 34 24.03 6.68 -3.76
C SER A 34 22.83 7.54 -4.18
N GLU A 35 23.05 8.76 -4.69
CA GLU A 35 21.95 9.66 -5.09
C GLU A 35 21.36 9.31 -6.47
N GLN A 36 22.16 8.79 -7.41
CA GLN A 36 21.68 8.37 -8.74
C GLN A 36 20.86 7.06 -8.70
N ASN A 37 21.13 6.19 -7.74
CA ASN A 37 20.43 4.90 -7.62
C ASN A 37 19.02 5.07 -7.00
N ILE A 38 18.88 5.95 -6.01
CA ILE A 38 17.58 6.26 -5.40
C ILE A 38 16.69 7.03 -6.39
N SER A 39 17.28 7.95 -7.16
CA SER A 39 16.57 8.75 -8.17
C SER A 39 16.06 7.90 -9.36
N SER A 40 16.83 6.92 -9.82
CA SER A 40 16.42 6.02 -10.91
C SER A 40 15.36 5.01 -10.49
N HIS A 41 15.44 4.45 -9.28
CA HIS A 41 14.38 3.58 -8.74
C HIS A 41 13.07 4.33 -8.45
N ALA A 42 13.15 5.58 -7.97
CA ALA A 42 11.98 6.44 -7.79
C ALA A 42 11.37 6.86 -9.14
N SER A 43 12.21 7.22 -10.13
CA SER A 43 11.76 7.57 -11.49
C SER A 43 11.17 6.38 -12.23
N LEU A 44 11.72 5.17 -12.07
CA LEU A 44 11.13 3.94 -12.61
C LEU A 44 9.79 3.61 -11.93
N LYS A 45 9.70 3.76 -10.60
CA LYS A 45 8.44 3.60 -9.84
C LYS A 45 7.36 4.57 -10.32
N GLN A 46 7.72 5.82 -10.58
CA GLN A 46 6.80 6.88 -11.03
C GLN A 46 6.42 6.72 -12.52
N SER A 47 7.35 6.23 -13.35
CA SER A 47 7.11 5.92 -14.76
C SER A 47 6.18 4.71 -14.95
N LEU A 48 6.38 3.64 -14.18
CA LEU A 48 5.52 2.43 -14.21
C LEU A 48 4.08 2.68 -13.71
N THR A 49 3.85 3.72 -12.91
CA THR A 49 2.50 4.09 -12.46
C THR A 49 1.78 5.03 -13.42
N ALA A 50 2.50 5.80 -14.24
CA ALA A 50 1.92 6.80 -15.12
C ALA A 50 1.44 6.25 -16.48
N SER A 51 1.94 5.09 -16.93
CA SER A 51 1.63 4.55 -18.27
C SER A 51 0.92 3.19 -18.27
N SER A 52 0.60 2.62 -17.10
CA SER A 52 -0.01 1.29 -17.02
C SER A 52 -1.51 1.35 -16.82
N SER A 53 -2.23 0.58 -17.63
CA SER A 53 -3.68 0.40 -17.58
C SER A 53 -4.04 -0.91 -16.90
N TYR A 54 -5.30 -1.01 -16.48
CA TYR A 54 -5.88 -2.19 -15.89
C TYR A 54 -5.54 -3.46 -16.69
N GLY A 55 -5.04 -4.47 -16.00
CA GLY A 55 -4.66 -5.75 -16.60
C GLY A 55 -3.23 -5.81 -17.14
N ALA A 56 -2.48 -4.72 -17.17
CA ALA A 56 -1.04 -4.76 -17.48
C ALA A 56 -0.31 -5.64 -16.46
N LYS A 57 0.67 -6.43 -16.91
CA LYS A 57 1.39 -7.42 -16.10
C LYS A 57 2.89 -7.22 -16.16
N MET A 58 3.59 -7.54 -15.08
CA MET A 58 5.04 -7.69 -15.07
C MET A 58 5.51 -8.58 -13.91
N TRP A 59 6.75 -9.05 -13.99
CA TRP A 59 7.41 -9.78 -12.91
C TRP A 59 8.35 -8.87 -12.11
N ILE A 60 8.32 -8.99 -10.80
CA ILE A 60 9.26 -8.34 -9.87
C ILE A 60 9.93 -9.39 -8.99
N LYS A 61 11.12 -9.12 -8.46
CA LYS A 61 11.75 -9.99 -7.46
C LYS A 61 10.92 -9.98 -6.17
N ASN A 62 10.82 -11.10 -5.49
CA ASN A 62 9.97 -11.25 -4.30
C ASN A 62 10.43 -10.44 -3.07
N ASN A 63 11.63 -9.85 -3.11
CA ASN A 63 12.14 -8.92 -2.11
C ASN A 63 11.92 -7.43 -2.48
N GLN A 64 11.25 -7.15 -3.59
CA GLN A 64 10.88 -5.79 -4.00
C GLN A 64 9.48 -5.43 -3.51
N LEU A 65 9.28 -4.13 -3.24
CA LEU A 65 7.96 -3.60 -2.91
C LEU A 65 7.06 -3.61 -4.15
N VAL A 66 5.83 -4.08 -3.99
CA VAL A 66 4.77 -3.97 -5.00
C VAL A 66 4.42 -2.48 -5.19
N PRO A 67 4.45 -1.93 -6.42
CA PRO A 67 4.09 -0.54 -6.67
C PRO A 67 2.63 -0.25 -6.30
N GLN A 68 2.33 1.01 -5.96
CA GLN A 68 0.95 1.43 -5.75
C GLN A 68 0.12 1.23 -7.02
N GLY A 69 -1.11 0.74 -6.88
CA GLY A 69 -1.98 0.46 -8.02
C GLY A 69 -1.66 -0.87 -8.72
N TRP A 70 -0.85 -1.73 -8.11
CA TRP A 70 -0.55 -3.08 -8.56
C TRP A 70 -0.83 -4.09 -7.44
N VAL A 71 -1.16 -5.33 -7.82
CA VAL A 71 -1.43 -6.44 -6.91
C VAL A 71 -0.73 -7.70 -7.40
N ILE A 72 -0.33 -8.60 -6.50
CA ILE A 72 0.29 -9.88 -6.85
C ILE A 72 -0.81 -10.84 -7.32
N THR A 73 -0.67 -11.33 -8.54
CA THR A 73 -1.58 -12.30 -9.18
C THR A 73 -0.98 -13.68 -9.27
N ASP A 74 0.35 -13.77 -9.34
CA ASP A 74 1.06 -15.05 -9.25
C ASP A 74 2.41 -14.94 -8.54
N SER A 75 3.01 -16.08 -8.19
CA SER A 75 4.25 -16.14 -7.45
C SER A 75 5.04 -17.41 -7.75
N THR A 76 6.34 -17.26 -7.92
CA THR A 76 7.32 -18.35 -7.87
C THR A 76 8.14 -18.25 -6.57
N SER A 77 9.14 -19.12 -6.41
CA SER A 77 10.06 -19.06 -5.26
C SER A 77 10.90 -17.79 -5.20
N THR A 78 11.08 -17.07 -6.31
CA THR A 78 11.99 -15.91 -6.40
C THR A 78 11.33 -14.64 -6.93
N GLN A 79 10.13 -14.73 -7.49
CA GLN A 79 9.48 -13.61 -8.17
C GLN A 79 7.97 -13.58 -7.92
N PHE A 80 7.38 -12.39 -8.09
CA PHE A 80 5.94 -12.17 -8.10
C PHE A 80 5.50 -11.64 -9.46
N GLU A 81 4.45 -12.23 -10.02
CA GLU A 81 3.70 -11.59 -11.12
C GLU A 81 2.76 -10.58 -10.48
N ILE A 82 2.88 -9.32 -10.89
CA ILE A 82 1.99 -8.25 -10.48
C ILE A 82 1.13 -7.80 -11.65
N THR A 83 -0.12 -7.45 -11.35
CA THR A 83 -1.09 -6.93 -12.32
C THR A 83 -1.56 -5.53 -11.89
N CYS A 84 -1.63 -4.60 -12.84
CA CYS A 84 -2.10 -3.23 -12.62
C CYS A 84 -3.61 -3.21 -12.44
N VAL A 85 -4.09 -2.49 -11.42
CA VAL A 85 -5.52 -2.29 -11.13
C VAL A 85 -6.02 -0.88 -11.47
N ILE A 86 -5.13 0.00 -11.95
CA ILE A 86 -5.44 1.40 -12.27
C ILE A 86 -6.28 1.46 -13.55
N GLY A 87 -7.35 2.26 -13.55
CA GLY A 87 -8.24 2.39 -14.70
C GLY A 87 -9.22 1.23 -14.88
N ALA A 88 -9.38 0.37 -13.86
CA ALA A 88 -10.45 -0.62 -13.83
C ALA A 88 -11.83 0.05 -13.96
N THR A 89 -12.75 -0.61 -14.65
CA THR A 89 -14.14 -0.15 -14.79
C THR A 89 -15.07 -0.96 -13.90
N TYR A 90 -16.25 -0.42 -13.58
CA TYR A 90 -17.22 -1.10 -12.73
C TYR A 90 -17.44 -2.56 -13.18
N ARG A 91 -17.39 -3.49 -12.22
CA ARG A 91 -17.47 -4.96 -12.43
C ARG A 91 -16.26 -5.63 -13.11
N SER A 92 -15.16 -4.92 -13.35
CA SER A 92 -13.89 -5.58 -13.65
C SER A 92 -13.53 -6.54 -12.53
N THR A 93 -13.05 -7.75 -12.86
CA THR A 93 -12.70 -8.76 -11.85
C THR A 93 -11.24 -9.19 -11.97
N LEU A 94 -10.62 -9.55 -10.86
CA LEU A 94 -9.23 -9.99 -10.84
C LEU A 94 -8.99 -11.00 -9.72
N TRP A 95 -8.27 -12.08 -10.04
CA TRP A 95 -7.77 -13.01 -9.04
C TRP A 95 -6.41 -12.55 -8.52
N ILE A 96 -6.27 -12.49 -7.20
CA ILE A 96 -5.02 -12.12 -6.51
C ILE A 96 -4.62 -13.19 -5.51
N LYS A 97 -3.34 -13.28 -5.13
CA LYS A 97 -2.90 -14.15 -4.02
C LYS A 97 -3.44 -13.64 -2.67
N TYR A 98 -3.66 -14.54 -1.69
CA TYR A 98 -4.04 -14.15 -0.32
C TYR A 98 -2.99 -13.26 0.37
N ASN A 99 -3.37 -12.70 1.51
CA ASN A 99 -2.52 -11.93 2.42
C ASN A 99 -1.97 -10.64 1.81
N GLN A 100 -2.75 -10.04 0.91
CA GLN A 100 -2.50 -8.72 0.35
C GLN A 100 -3.57 -7.74 0.80
N ARG A 101 -3.22 -6.46 0.88
CA ARG A 101 -4.22 -5.41 1.06
C ARG A 101 -5.12 -5.35 -0.18
N ILE A 102 -6.43 -5.41 0.03
CA ILE A 102 -7.42 -5.18 -1.03
C ILE A 102 -7.32 -3.70 -1.45
N PRO A 103 -7.13 -3.39 -2.75
CA PRO A 103 -7.03 -2.01 -3.20
C PRO A 103 -8.34 -1.25 -2.99
N ASP A 104 -8.23 0.06 -2.77
CA ASP A 104 -9.41 0.92 -2.59
C ASP A 104 -10.33 0.83 -3.81
N GLY A 105 -11.64 0.77 -3.56
CA GLY A 105 -12.65 0.59 -4.62
C GLY A 105 -12.83 -0.86 -5.10
N TRP A 106 -12.10 -1.83 -4.57
CA TRP A 106 -12.32 -3.25 -4.83
C TRP A 106 -13.03 -3.94 -3.65
N ALA A 107 -13.77 -5.00 -3.96
CA ALA A 107 -14.41 -5.88 -2.98
C ALA A 107 -14.09 -7.34 -3.30
N VAL A 108 -14.05 -8.21 -2.31
CA VAL A 108 -13.83 -9.65 -2.47
C VAL A 108 -15.16 -10.37 -2.69
N ILE A 109 -15.32 -11.07 -3.81
CA ILE A 109 -16.55 -11.81 -4.16
C ILE A 109 -16.40 -13.31 -3.97
N ASP A 110 -15.17 -13.81 -4.04
CA ASP A 110 -14.86 -15.22 -3.88
C ASP A 110 -13.39 -15.45 -3.48
N GLY A 111 -13.00 -16.70 -3.30
CA GLY A 111 -11.64 -17.13 -3.05
C GLY A 111 -11.51 -18.64 -3.05
N SER A 112 -10.41 -19.12 -3.57
CA SER A 112 -10.12 -20.54 -3.77
C SER A 112 -8.66 -20.81 -3.41
N GLY A 113 -8.42 -21.78 -2.53
CA GLY A 113 -7.08 -22.18 -2.11
C GLY A 113 -6.24 -21.00 -1.61
N THR A 114 -5.27 -20.58 -2.44
CA THR A 114 -4.34 -19.48 -2.17
C THR A 114 -4.62 -18.18 -2.96
N SER A 115 -5.84 -18.03 -3.50
CA SER A 115 -6.27 -16.82 -4.20
C SER A 115 -7.64 -16.27 -3.76
N LEU A 116 -7.83 -14.96 -3.94
CA LEU A 116 -9.08 -14.23 -3.78
C LEU A 116 -9.52 -13.67 -5.13
N GLN A 117 -10.83 -13.71 -5.42
CA GLN A 117 -11.41 -12.99 -6.54
C GLN A 117 -11.97 -11.66 -6.05
N MET A 118 -11.50 -10.58 -6.66
CA MET A 118 -11.99 -9.23 -6.39
C MET A 118 -12.83 -8.71 -7.55
N ILE A 119 -13.70 -7.75 -7.25
CA ILE A 119 -14.49 -6.97 -8.20
C ILE A 119 -14.34 -5.48 -7.95
N TYR A 120 -14.25 -4.68 -9.01
CA TYR A 120 -14.20 -3.23 -8.91
C TYR A 120 -15.60 -2.63 -8.72
N THR A 121 -15.75 -1.76 -7.72
CA THR A 121 -17.04 -1.27 -7.22
C THR A 121 -17.31 0.20 -7.51
N GLN A 122 -16.30 0.94 -7.98
CA GLN A 122 -16.47 2.35 -8.33
C GLN A 122 -17.17 2.49 -9.67
N GLY A 123 -17.98 3.52 -9.81
CA GLY A 123 -18.81 3.76 -10.99
C GLY A 123 -20.14 3.00 -10.97
N ALA A 124 -20.51 2.37 -9.86
CA ALA A 124 -21.81 1.73 -9.66
C ALA A 124 -22.95 2.75 -9.58
N GLY A 125 -24.09 2.44 -10.18
CA GLY A 125 -25.34 3.21 -10.08
C GLY A 125 -26.06 2.96 -8.75
N TYR A 126 -27.03 3.82 -8.45
CA TYR A 126 -27.93 3.58 -7.33
C TYR A 126 -28.73 2.29 -7.57
N GLY A 127 -28.77 1.40 -6.58
CA GLY A 127 -29.51 0.14 -6.67
C GLY A 127 -28.73 -1.02 -7.30
N ASP A 128 -27.52 -0.80 -7.81
CA ASP A 128 -26.65 -1.89 -8.27
C ASP A 128 -26.34 -2.85 -7.13
N LYS A 129 -26.33 -4.15 -7.42
CA LYS A 129 -26.14 -5.21 -6.41
C LYS A 129 -24.92 -6.07 -6.66
N LEU A 130 -24.27 -6.50 -5.57
CA LEU A 130 -23.18 -7.48 -5.57
C LEU A 130 -23.30 -8.43 -4.38
N TRP A 131 -22.83 -9.67 -4.56
CA TRP A 131 -22.61 -10.59 -3.45
C TRP A 131 -21.12 -10.62 -3.12
N VAL A 132 -20.78 -10.22 -1.90
CA VAL A 132 -19.40 -10.11 -1.43
C VAL A 132 -19.20 -11.02 -0.21
N ARG A 133 -17.97 -11.50 0.02
CA ARG A 133 -17.65 -12.25 1.25
C ARG A 133 -17.96 -11.43 2.50
N ASN A 134 -18.49 -12.05 3.55
CA ASN A 134 -18.93 -11.35 4.75
C ASN A 134 -17.78 -10.79 5.64
N ASN A 135 -16.58 -11.36 5.55
CA ASN A 135 -15.42 -10.98 6.37
C ASN A 135 -14.49 -9.99 5.65
N GLN A 136 -15.02 -8.85 5.22
CA GLN A 136 -14.25 -7.79 4.58
C GLN A 136 -14.74 -6.39 4.98
N ILE A 137 -13.93 -5.38 4.70
CA ILE A 137 -14.33 -3.98 4.82
C ILE A 137 -15.36 -3.68 3.72
N MET A 138 -16.49 -3.08 4.11
CA MET A 138 -17.53 -2.69 3.17
C MET A 138 -17.01 -1.62 2.20
N PRO A 139 -17.19 -1.78 0.87
CA PRO A 139 -16.80 -0.75 -0.08
C PRO A 139 -17.56 0.56 0.18
N GLN A 140 -16.88 1.69 0.04
CA GLN A 140 -17.51 3.00 0.21
C GLN A 140 -18.69 3.18 -0.76
N GLY A 141 -19.81 3.69 -0.25
CA GLY A 141 -21.02 3.89 -1.05
C GLY A 141 -21.85 2.62 -1.27
N TRP A 142 -21.62 1.59 -0.46
CA TRP A 142 -22.42 0.36 -0.45
C TRP A 142 -22.98 0.09 0.94
N VAL A 143 -24.15 -0.54 0.99
CA VAL A 143 -24.83 -0.97 2.22
C VAL A 143 -25.30 -2.41 2.09
N ILE A 144 -25.37 -3.14 3.20
CA ILE A 144 -25.84 -4.53 3.24
C ILE A 144 -27.36 -4.54 3.19
N THR A 145 -27.92 -5.22 2.18
CA THR A 145 -29.37 -5.39 2.00
C THR A 145 -29.83 -6.80 2.36
N ASP A 146 -28.93 -7.77 2.26
CA ASP A 146 -29.19 -9.17 2.62
C ASP A 146 -27.91 -9.93 3.01
N SER A 147 -28.06 -11.18 3.45
CA SER A 147 -26.94 -12.05 3.82
C SER A 147 -27.25 -13.53 3.71
N THR A 148 -26.23 -14.31 3.34
CA THR A 148 -26.15 -15.75 3.62
C THR A 148 -25.16 -15.99 4.76
N THR A 149 -24.86 -17.26 5.04
CA THR A 149 -23.85 -17.68 6.02
C THR A 149 -22.46 -17.10 5.74
N ASP A 150 -22.08 -16.98 4.47
CA ASP A 150 -20.72 -16.66 4.02
C ASP A 150 -20.62 -15.38 3.17
N LYS A 151 -21.76 -14.84 2.72
CA LYS A 151 -21.81 -13.66 1.86
C LYS A 151 -22.82 -12.62 2.33
N PHE A 152 -22.55 -11.37 1.95
CA PHE A 152 -23.49 -10.26 2.05
C PHE A 152 -23.95 -9.86 0.64
N GLU A 153 -25.25 -9.65 0.48
CA GLU A 153 -25.76 -8.86 -0.63
C GLU A 153 -25.58 -7.40 -0.25
N ILE A 154 -24.83 -6.68 -1.07
CA ILE A 154 -24.61 -5.26 -0.92
C ILE A 154 -25.28 -4.53 -2.07
N THR A 155 -25.87 -3.38 -1.78
CA THR A 155 -26.50 -2.50 -2.75
C THR A 155 -25.81 -1.14 -2.75
N SER A 156 -25.51 -0.63 -3.93
CA SER A 156 -24.88 0.67 -4.13
C SER A 156 -25.87 1.79 -3.82
N ILE A 157 -25.42 2.73 -3.00
CA ILE A 157 -26.09 4.00 -2.71
C ILE A 157 -25.44 5.18 -3.44
N GLN A 158 -24.47 4.90 -4.31
CA GLN A 158 -23.78 5.92 -5.09
C GLN A 158 -24.74 6.59 -6.07
N ARG A 159 -24.61 7.91 -6.24
CA ARG A 159 -25.44 8.70 -7.17
C ARG A 159 -26.95 8.55 -6.92
N ALA A 160 -27.34 8.30 -5.68
CA ALA A 160 -28.75 8.22 -5.30
C ALA A 160 -29.43 9.60 -5.50
N PRO A 161 -30.60 9.66 -6.17
CA PRO A 161 -31.37 10.89 -6.24
C PRO A 161 -32.00 11.21 -4.88
N LYS A 162 -32.22 12.50 -4.59
CA LYS A 162 -32.94 12.92 -3.38
C LYS A 162 -34.32 12.25 -3.34
N GLY A 163 -34.67 11.71 -2.18
CA GLY A 163 -35.89 10.92 -1.97
C GLY A 163 -35.76 9.43 -2.30
N ALA A 164 -34.60 8.96 -2.79
CA ALA A 164 -34.33 7.54 -2.97
C ALA A 164 -34.48 6.78 -1.65
N LYS A 165 -35.12 5.60 -1.71
CA LYS A 165 -35.40 4.76 -0.54
C LYS A 165 -34.80 3.37 -0.70
N LEU A 166 -34.21 2.85 0.36
CA LEU A 166 -33.63 1.51 0.38
C LEU A 166 -33.86 0.83 1.72
N TRP A 167 -34.25 -0.44 1.69
CA TRP A 167 -34.29 -1.29 2.88
C TRP A 167 -32.93 -1.95 3.08
N ILE A 168 -32.30 -1.70 4.23
CA ILE A 168 -30.99 -2.25 4.60
C ILE A 168 -31.12 -3.09 5.86
N ARG A 169 -30.18 -4.01 6.09
CA ARG A 169 -30.14 -4.78 7.35
C ARG A 169 -29.90 -3.86 8.55
N TYR A 170 -30.47 -4.24 9.70
CA TYR A 170 -30.27 -3.54 10.97
C TYR A 170 -28.80 -3.58 11.42
N ASN A 171 -28.40 -2.68 12.34
CA ASN A 171 -27.03 -2.57 12.89
C ASN A 171 -25.92 -2.19 11.90
N GLN A 172 -26.24 -1.34 10.93
CA GLN A 172 -25.24 -0.72 10.06
C GLN A 172 -25.10 0.76 10.40
N GLN A 173 -23.90 1.31 10.17
CA GLN A 173 -23.73 2.75 10.18
C GLN A 173 -24.57 3.36 9.05
N ILE A 174 -25.41 4.35 9.38
CA ILE A 174 -26.22 5.04 8.39
C ILE A 174 -25.29 5.92 7.53
N PRO A 175 -25.33 5.79 6.20
CA PRO A 175 -24.49 6.60 5.32
C PRO A 175 -24.82 8.09 5.41
N ALA A 176 -23.83 8.95 5.19
CA ALA A 176 -24.03 10.40 5.19
C ALA A 176 -25.11 10.83 4.18
N GLY A 177 -25.95 11.78 4.57
CA GLY A 177 -27.09 12.26 3.76
C GLY A 177 -28.31 11.32 3.75
N TRP A 178 -28.22 10.13 4.38
CA TRP A 178 -29.36 9.22 4.54
C TRP A 178 -29.95 9.32 5.95
N VAL A 179 -31.27 9.17 6.04
CA VAL A 179 -31.99 9.12 7.32
C VAL A 179 -32.87 7.89 7.38
N VAL A 180 -33.06 7.34 8.59
CA VAL A 180 -33.99 6.22 8.80
C VAL A 180 -35.42 6.75 8.77
N THR A 181 -36.27 6.19 7.90
CA THR A 181 -37.67 6.61 7.74
C THR A 181 -38.67 5.56 8.15
N ASP A 182 -38.27 4.28 8.20
CA ASP A 182 -39.15 3.18 8.59
C ASP A 182 -38.35 1.99 9.14
N ARG A 183 -39.02 1.06 9.82
CA ARG A 183 -38.44 -0.15 10.40
C ARG A 183 -39.40 -1.33 10.24
N PHE A 184 -38.88 -2.45 9.76
CA PHE A 184 -39.66 -3.67 9.60
C PHE A 184 -38.79 -4.90 9.85
N ASN A 185 -39.16 -5.68 10.86
CA ASN A 185 -38.43 -6.88 11.27
C ASN A 185 -36.93 -6.57 11.51
N THR A 186 -36.01 -7.25 10.81
CA THR A 186 -34.56 -7.07 10.91
C THR A 186 -33.99 -6.05 9.90
N LYS A 187 -34.86 -5.23 9.29
CA LYS A 187 -34.48 -4.22 8.29
C LYS A 187 -34.95 -2.83 8.71
N ILE A 188 -34.22 -1.81 8.27
CA ILE A 188 -34.59 -0.40 8.35
C ILE A 188 -34.69 0.17 6.93
N GLN A 189 -35.66 1.05 6.70
CA GLN A 189 -35.71 1.85 5.49
C GLN A 189 -34.90 3.11 5.71
N ILE A 190 -34.00 3.39 4.79
CA ILE A 190 -33.27 4.66 4.72
C ILE A 190 -33.76 5.45 3.52
N THR A 191 -33.84 6.78 3.66
CA THR A 191 -34.17 7.73 2.59
C THR A 191 -33.05 8.75 2.42
N PHE A 192 -32.62 9.01 1.18
CA PHE A 192 -31.59 10.00 0.88
C PHE A 192 -32.16 11.42 0.86
N MET A 193 -31.57 12.33 1.63
CA MET A 193 -32.07 13.70 1.81
C MET A 193 -31.27 14.76 1.06
N GLY A 194 -30.07 14.40 0.56
CA GLY A 194 -29.09 15.34 -0.02
C GLY A 194 -27.99 15.66 0.97
#